data_AF-A0A7W4UPW1-F1
#
_entry.id   AF-A0A7W4UPW1-F1
#
_cell.length_a   1.000
_cell.length_b   1.000
_cell.length_c   1.000
_cell.angle_alpha   90.00
_cell.angle_beta   90.00
_cell.angle_gamma   90.00
#
_symmetry.space_group_name_H-M   'P 1'
#
loop_
_entity.id
_entity.type
_entity.pdbx_description
1 polymer ?
#
loop_
_entity_poly.entity_id
_entity_poly.type
_entity_poly.pdbx_seq_one_letter_code
_entity_poly.pdbx_strand_id
1 'polypeptide(L)'
;MPPTSPEERPRPSTLRDLPRAAWISARASTPNRPLAVLSVPIYAFSIVPMTLRGGLYLDESRTGTVLFARRRPIRDGLVIGLWTAAAFVLWVASILIVDAVVMLLLGMLGMLVYAALLVGAVIALVQPGGTTLSA
;
A
#
# COMPACT_ATOMS: atom_id res chain seq x y z
N MET A 1 15.91 0.48 51.22
CA MET A 1 15.29 1.47 50.32
C MET A 1 14.11 0.82 49.64
N PRO A 2 12.88 1.33 49.80
CA PRO A 2 11.76 0.88 48.99
C PRO A 2 11.93 1.42 47.56
N PRO A 3 11.61 0.64 46.51
CA PRO A 3 11.65 1.13 45.13
C PRO A 3 10.54 2.17 44.93
N THR A 4 10.91 3.43 44.80
CA THR A 4 10.05 4.53 44.36
C THR A 4 10.08 4.63 42.84
N SER A 5 9.33 3.78 42.16
CA SER A 5 8.76 4.18 40.88
C SER A 5 7.33 3.66 40.85
N PRO A 6 6.29 4.52 40.75
CA PRO A 6 4.96 4.01 40.50
C PRO A 6 5.05 3.18 39.22
N GLU A 7 4.55 1.95 39.24
CA GLU A 7 4.36 1.14 38.03
C GLU A 7 3.65 2.02 37.00
N GLU A 8 4.41 2.51 36.03
CA GLU A 8 3.90 3.30 34.91
C GLU A 8 3.13 2.31 34.04
N ARG A 9 1.87 2.10 34.42
CA ARG A 9 1.01 1.11 33.77
C ARG A 9 1.01 1.42 32.28
N PRO A 10 1.31 0.43 31.42
CA PRO A 10 1.32 0.64 29.98
C PRO A 10 0.00 1.28 29.56
N ARG A 11 0.05 2.46 28.95
CA ARG A 11 -1.15 3.13 28.43
C ARG A 11 -1.57 2.47 27.13
N PRO A 12 -2.87 2.17 26.95
CA PRO A 12 -3.36 1.68 25.67
C PRO A 12 -3.13 2.76 24.61
N SER A 13 -2.43 2.39 23.55
CA SER A 13 -2.21 3.30 22.42
C SER A 13 -3.52 3.61 21.70
N THR A 14 -3.62 4.82 21.21
CA THR A 14 -4.77 5.27 20.42
C THR A 14 -4.42 5.31 18.94
N LEU A 15 -5.43 5.48 18.07
CA LEU A 15 -5.20 5.70 16.63
C LEU A 15 -4.34 6.93 16.33
N ARG A 16 -4.19 7.87 17.29
CA ARG A 16 -3.28 9.02 17.16
C ARG A 16 -1.80 8.61 17.31
N ASP A 17 -1.53 7.50 17.98
CA ASP A 17 -0.18 7.01 18.26
C ASP A 17 0.32 6.02 17.21
N LEU A 18 -0.55 5.64 16.27
CA LEU A 18 -0.29 4.73 15.15
C LEU A 18 0.94 5.12 14.30
N PRO A 19 1.11 6.38 13.84
CA PRO A 19 2.30 6.75 13.07
C PRO A 19 3.60 6.61 13.89
N ARG A 20 3.55 6.86 15.20
CA ARG A 20 4.69 6.70 16.11
C ARG A 20 5.03 5.23 16.29
N ALA A 21 4.03 4.37 16.51
CA ALA A 21 4.23 2.92 16.61
C ALA A 21 4.79 2.34 15.31
N ALA A 22 4.25 2.74 14.16
CA ALA A 22 4.71 2.30 12.84
C ALA A 22 6.16 2.72 12.57
N TRP A 23 6.55 3.95 12.94
CA TRP A 23 7.93 4.42 12.81
C TRP A 23 8.91 3.63 13.68
N ILE A 24 8.53 3.33 14.93
CA ILE A 24 9.37 2.54 15.84
C ILE A 24 9.57 1.13 15.28
N SER A 25 8.50 0.46 14.83
CA SER A 25 8.58 -0.87 14.22
C SER A 25 9.40 -0.86 12.92
N ALA A 26 9.21 0.14 12.05
CA ALA A 26 9.99 0.28 10.83
C ALA A 26 11.50 0.48 11.10
N ARG A 27 11.84 1.29 12.11
CA ARG A 27 13.23 1.52 12.53
C ARG A 27 13.87 0.31 13.23
N ALA A 28 13.07 -0.48 13.94
CA ALA A 28 13.53 -1.73 14.55
C ALA A 28 13.88 -2.77 13.47
N SER A 29 13.10 -2.84 12.39
CA SER A 29 13.31 -3.81 11.32
C SER A 29 14.23 -3.33 10.19
N THR A 30 14.55 -2.04 10.11
CA THR A 30 15.34 -1.48 9.01
C THR A 30 16.37 -0.45 9.49
N PRO A 31 17.69 -0.78 9.45
CA PRO A 31 18.76 0.14 9.83
C PRO A 31 18.86 1.37 8.91
N ASN A 32 18.55 1.21 7.63
CA ASN A 32 18.59 2.27 6.62
C ASN A 32 17.35 3.17 6.72
N ARG A 33 17.54 4.44 7.09
CA ARG A 33 16.45 5.44 7.20
C ARG A 33 15.53 5.54 5.97
N PRO A 34 16.01 5.62 4.72
CA PRO A 34 15.11 5.77 3.57
C PRO A 34 14.21 4.54 3.38
N LEU A 35 14.76 3.33 3.57
CA LEU A 35 13.98 2.10 3.52
C LEU A 35 13.00 2.00 4.69
N ALA A 36 13.36 2.52 5.88
CA ALA A 36 12.45 2.59 7.01
C ALA A 36 11.26 3.54 6.75
N VAL A 37 11.47 4.68 6.09
CA VAL A 37 10.38 5.61 5.72
C VAL A 37 9.40 4.93 4.75
N LEU A 38 9.92 4.20 3.76
CA LEU A 38 9.10 3.48 2.78
C LEU A 38 8.29 2.33 3.39
N SER A 39 8.76 1.75 4.51
CA SER A 39 8.05 0.67 5.19
C SER A 39 7.05 1.16 6.24
N VAL A 40 7.07 2.44 6.64
CA VAL A 40 6.09 3.01 7.60
C VAL A 40 4.64 2.74 7.19
N PRO A 41 4.20 2.90 5.93
CA PRO A 41 2.81 2.63 5.56
C PRO A 41 2.43 1.15 5.77
N ILE A 42 3.37 0.24 5.51
CA ILE A 42 3.18 -1.21 5.68
C ILE A 42 3.04 -1.55 7.17
N TYR A 43 3.91 -0.98 8.00
CA TYR A 43 3.84 -1.16 9.46
C TYR A 43 2.61 -0.49 10.07
N ALA A 44 2.21 0.68 9.58
CA ALA A 44 0.96 1.31 9.98
C ALA A 44 -0.22 0.38 9.68
N PHE A 45 -0.27 -0.17 8.47
CA PHE A 45 -1.33 -1.09 8.06
C PHE A 45 -1.38 -2.37 8.90
N SER A 46 -0.22 -2.93 9.26
CA SER A 46 -0.16 -4.14 10.09
C SER A 46 -0.53 -3.88 11.56
N ILE A 47 -0.28 -2.66 12.05
CA ILE A 47 -0.52 -2.26 13.43
C ILE A 47 -1.97 -1.82 13.67
N VAL A 48 -2.67 -1.26 12.67
CA VAL A 48 -4.09 -0.84 12.76
C VAL A 48 -5.01 -1.85 13.45
N PRO A 49 -5.05 -3.14 13.06
CA PRO A 49 -5.94 -4.11 13.71
C PRO A 49 -5.57 -4.35 15.19
N MET A 50 -4.30 -4.18 15.56
CA MET A 50 -3.81 -4.28 16.94
C MET A 50 -4.18 -3.04 17.77
N THR A 51 -4.12 -1.84 17.17
CA THR A 51 -4.56 -0.59 17.81
C THR A 51 -6.08 -0.60 18.02
N LEU A 52 -6.86 -1.06 17.03
CA LEU A 52 -8.34 -1.16 17.12
C LEU A 52 -8.83 -2.11 18.23
N ARG A 53 -8.00 -3.09 18.63
CA ARG A 53 -8.32 -4.01 19.73
C ARG A 53 -7.95 -3.46 21.10
N GLY A 54 -7.28 -2.32 21.17
CA GLY A 54 -6.63 -1.84 22.40
C GLY A 54 -5.53 -2.78 22.88
N GLY A 55 -4.98 -3.60 21.96
CA GLY A 55 -3.93 -4.57 22.27
C GLY A 55 -2.54 -3.98 22.19
N LEU A 56 -2.38 -2.80 21.58
CA LEU A 56 -1.08 -2.13 21.45
C LEU A 56 -0.86 -1.17 22.60
N TYR A 57 0.20 -1.41 23.35
CA TYR A 57 0.65 -0.56 24.45
C TYR A 57 2.00 0.04 24.08
N LEU A 58 2.08 1.38 24.12
CA LEU A 58 3.31 2.12 23.93
C LEU A 58 3.87 2.46 25.31
N ASP A 59 5.09 2.03 25.57
CA ASP A 59 5.85 2.49 26.72
C ASP A 59 6.24 3.97 26.52
N GLU A 60 5.98 4.81 27.53
CA GLU A 60 6.23 6.26 27.50
C GLU A 60 7.76 6.55 27.55
N SER A 61 8.56 5.57 28.02
CA SER A 61 9.99 5.70 28.35
C SER A 61 10.98 5.71 27.16
N ARG A 62 10.55 6.07 25.94
CA ARG A 62 11.39 6.19 24.72
C ARG A 62 12.16 4.93 24.28
N THR A 63 12.00 3.81 24.96
CA THR A 63 12.67 2.51 24.73
C THR A 63 12.09 1.72 23.55
N GLY A 64 10.94 2.15 22.99
CA GLY A 64 10.37 1.56 21.77
C GLY A 64 9.67 0.21 21.99
N THR A 65 9.40 -0.16 23.24
CA THR A 65 8.73 -1.40 23.60
C THR A 65 7.24 -1.34 23.27
N VAL A 66 6.79 -2.18 22.33
CA VAL A 66 5.38 -2.33 21.96
C VAL A 66 4.87 -3.64 22.56
N LEU A 67 4.01 -3.54 23.57
CA LEU A 67 3.43 -4.69 24.26
C LEU A 67 2.08 -5.06 23.60
N PHE A 68 1.91 -6.34 23.28
CA PHE A 68 0.69 -6.88 22.70
C PHE A 68 -0.09 -7.68 23.76
N ALA A 69 -1.14 -7.09 24.33
CA ALA A 69 -1.99 -7.81 25.28
C ALA A 69 -3.24 -8.38 24.57
N ARG A 70 -3.41 -9.71 24.61
CA ARG A 70 -4.64 -10.39 24.15
C ARG A 70 -5.70 -10.35 25.24
N ARG A 71 -6.85 -9.72 24.99
CA ARG A 71 -7.94 -9.63 25.97
C ARG A 71 -9.22 -10.37 25.57
N ARG A 72 -9.52 -10.58 24.27
CA ARG A 72 -10.80 -11.20 23.82
C ARG A 72 -10.70 -11.92 22.44
N PRO A 73 -10.52 -13.25 22.39
CA PRO A 73 -10.24 -13.99 21.14
C PRO A 73 -11.36 -13.93 20.08
N ILE A 74 -12.64 -13.87 20.48
CA ILE A 74 -13.77 -13.82 19.55
C ILE A 74 -13.87 -12.45 18.86
N ARG A 75 -13.78 -11.37 19.64
CA ARG A 75 -13.75 -9.99 19.09
C ARG A 75 -12.51 -9.77 18.23
N ASP A 76 -11.41 -10.38 18.62
CA ASP A 76 -10.15 -10.41 17.87
C ASP A 76 -10.29 -11.17 16.54
N GLY A 77 -11.04 -12.28 16.50
CA GLY A 77 -11.34 -12.95 15.23
C GLY A 77 -12.11 -12.03 14.28
N LEU A 78 -13.16 -11.37 14.78
CA LEU A 78 -14.03 -10.51 13.97
C LEU A 78 -13.30 -9.29 13.40
N VAL A 79 -12.50 -8.59 14.20
CA VAL A 79 -11.74 -7.42 13.72
C VAL A 79 -10.67 -7.83 12.69
N ILE A 80 -10.04 -9.00 12.84
CA ILE A 80 -9.02 -9.47 11.86
C ILE A 80 -9.75 -9.86 10.60
N GLY A 81 -10.84 -10.62 10.72
CA GLY A 81 -11.64 -11.05 9.59
C GLY A 81 -12.15 -9.87 8.76
N LEU A 82 -12.70 -8.84 9.41
CA LEU A 82 -13.17 -7.63 8.74
C LEU A 82 -12.00 -6.87 8.07
N TRP A 83 -10.87 -6.73 8.76
CA TRP A 83 -9.69 -6.05 8.24
C TRP A 83 -9.10 -6.80 7.03
N THR A 84 -8.96 -8.11 7.13
CA THR A 84 -8.49 -8.98 6.05
C THR A 84 -9.44 -8.96 4.87
N ALA A 85 -10.76 -9.00 5.11
CA ALA A 85 -11.76 -8.88 4.05
C ALA A 85 -11.66 -7.52 3.34
N ALA A 86 -11.53 -6.42 4.08
CA ALA A 86 -11.34 -5.09 3.51
C ALA A 86 -10.04 -4.98 2.69
N ALA A 87 -8.93 -5.52 3.22
CA ALA A 87 -7.65 -5.57 2.54
C ALA A 87 -7.75 -6.38 1.23
N PHE A 88 -8.45 -7.51 1.26
CA PHE A 88 -8.68 -8.37 0.10
C PHE A 88 -9.53 -7.66 -0.97
N VAL A 89 -10.64 -7.02 -0.58
CA VAL A 89 -11.47 -6.24 -1.52
C VAL A 89 -10.66 -5.12 -2.17
N LEU A 90 -9.85 -4.40 -1.39
CA LEU A 90 -9.01 -3.32 -1.90
C LEU A 90 -7.93 -3.85 -2.85
N TRP A 91 -7.35 -5.02 -2.57
CA TRP A 91 -6.39 -5.68 -3.44
C TRP A 91 -7.03 -6.08 -4.78
N VAL A 92 -8.18 -6.76 -4.74
CA VAL A 92 -8.92 -7.16 -5.95
C VAL A 92 -9.33 -5.94 -6.77
N ALA A 93 -9.87 -4.90 -6.13
CA ALA A 93 -10.26 -3.67 -6.79
C ALA A 93 -9.06 -2.99 -7.47
N SER A 94 -7.90 -2.98 -6.81
CA SER A 94 -6.67 -2.41 -7.38
C SER A 94 -6.24 -3.15 -8.64
N ILE A 95 -6.31 -4.48 -8.66
CA ILE A 95 -5.99 -5.29 -9.84
C ILE A 95 -6.95 -4.97 -10.98
N LEU A 96 -8.26 -4.93 -10.71
CA LEU A 96 -9.27 -4.66 -11.74
C LEU A 96 -9.12 -3.25 -12.34
N ILE A 97 -8.81 -2.25 -11.51
CA ILE A 97 -8.57 -0.89 -11.97
C ILE A 97 -7.33 -0.84 -12.85
N VAL A 98 -6.22 -1.46 -12.42
CA VAL A 98 -4.98 -1.50 -13.20
C VAL A 98 -5.22 -2.20 -14.54
N ASP A 99 -5.89 -3.35 -14.54
CA ASP A 99 -6.21 -4.09 -15.76
C ASP A 99 -7.08 -3.26 -16.73
N ALA A 100 -8.15 -2.63 -16.22
CA ALA A 100 -9.01 -1.77 -17.02
C ALA A 100 -8.27 -0.58 -17.62
N VAL A 101 -7.39 0.07 -16.84
CA VAL A 101 -6.57 1.19 -17.31
C VAL A 101 -5.58 0.74 -18.37
N VAL A 102 -4.92 -0.40 -18.17
CA VAL A 102 -3.96 -0.97 -19.14
C VAL A 102 -4.67 -1.31 -20.45
N MET A 103 -5.81 -1.99 -20.39
CA MET A 103 -6.62 -2.32 -21.57
C MET A 103 -7.11 -1.07 -22.31
N LEU A 104 -7.54 -0.03 -21.57
CA LEU A 104 -7.94 1.24 -22.17
C LEU A 104 -6.79 1.93 -22.90
N LEU A 105 -5.60 1.98 -22.29
CA LEU A 105 -4.42 2.60 -22.89
C LEU A 105 -3.93 1.82 -24.11
N LEU A 106 -3.90 0.49 -24.04
CA LEU A 106 -3.58 -0.38 -25.18
C LEU A 106 -4.60 -0.22 -26.30
N GLY A 107 -5.89 -0.15 -25.98
CA GLY A 107 -6.95 0.10 -26.95
C GLY A 107 -6.80 1.45 -27.65
N MET A 108 -6.56 2.53 -26.90
CA MET A 108 -6.30 3.85 -27.48
C MET A 108 -5.06 3.85 -28.37
N LEU A 109 -3.98 3.22 -27.92
CA LEU A 109 -2.74 3.11 -28.69
C LEU A 109 -2.97 2.33 -30.00
N GLY A 110 -3.70 1.20 -29.93
CA GLY A 110 -4.06 0.41 -31.09
C GLY A 110 -4.89 1.19 -32.10
N MET A 111 -5.87 1.96 -31.63
CA MET A 111 -6.68 2.83 -32.50
C MET A 111 -5.85 3.94 -33.16
N LEU A 112 -4.90 4.54 -32.44
CA LEU A 112 -4.00 5.54 -32.98
C LEU A 112 -3.11 4.97 -34.09
N VAL A 113 -2.52 3.78 -33.84
CA VAL A 113 -1.70 3.07 -34.83
C VAL A 113 -2.52 2.72 -36.06
N TYR A 114 -3.73 2.19 -35.87
CA TYR A 114 -4.63 1.85 -36.97
C TYR A 114 -4.99 3.08 -37.82
N ALA A 115 -5.33 4.20 -37.18
CA ALA A 115 -5.63 5.46 -37.86
C ALA A 115 -4.41 5.98 -38.66
N ALA A 116 -3.21 5.93 -38.07
CA ALA A 116 -1.99 6.34 -38.75
C ALA A 116 -1.70 5.47 -39.99
N LEU A 117 -1.91 4.15 -39.89
CA LEU A 117 -1.77 3.22 -41.03
C LEU A 117 -2.79 3.51 -42.13
N LEU A 118 -4.05 3.77 -41.78
CA LEU A 118 -5.08 4.14 -42.75
C LEU A 118 -4.74 5.45 -43.46
N VAL A 119 -4.34 6.48 -42.72
CA VAL A 119 -3.91 7.76 -43.31
C VAL A 119 -2.71 7.53 -44.24
N GLY A 120 -1.71 6.76 -43.82
CA GLY A 120 -0.57 6.41 -44.65
C GLY A 120 -0.96 5.66 -45.94
N ALA A 121 -1.89 4.71 -45.85
CA ALA A 121 -2.40 3.97 -47.00
C ALA A 121 -3.16 4.87 -47.99
N VAL A 122 -4.00 5.78 -47.48
CA VAL A 122 -4.71 6.76 -48.32
C VAL A 122 -3.72 7.68 -49.03
N ILE A 123 -2.72 8.20 -48.31
CA ILE A 123 -1.66 9.04 -48.91
C ILE A 123 -0.94 8.27 -50.02
N ALA A 124 -0.55 7.01 -49.76
CA ALA A 124 0.14 6.17 -50.74
C ALA A 124 -0.72 5.89 -52.00
N LEU A 125 -2.04 5.72 -51.83
CA LEU A 125 -2.97 5.47 -52.95
C LEU A 125 -3.21 6.72 -53.81
N VAL A 126 -3.20 7.90 -53.20
CA VAL A 126 -3.44 9.19 -53.88
C VAL A 126 -2.18 9.71 -54.58
N GLN A 127 -0.98 9.21 -54.23
CA GLN A 127 0.23 9.57 -54.97
C GLN A 127 0.18 9.01 -56.40
N PRO A 128 0.25 9.86 -57.45
CA PRO A 128 0.32 9.38 -58.82
C PRO A 128 1.64 8.64 -59.00
N GLY A 129 1.57 7.31 -59.12
CA GLY A 129 2.74 6.45 -59.22
C GLY A 129 3.64 6.81 -60.41
N GLY A 130 4.88 7.14 -60.11
CA GLY A 130 5.98 7.27 -61.05
C GLY A 130 7.26 6.70 -60.43
N THR A 131 7.23 5.41 -60.09
CA THR A 131 8.43 4.62 -59.82
C THR A 131 9.29 4.55 -61.07
N THR A 132 10.33 5.38 -61.16
CA THR A 132 11.44 5.18 -62.09
C THR A 132 12.35 4.08 -61.54
N LEU A 133 11.93 2.81 -61.71
CA LEU A 133 12.88 1.70 -61.82
C LEU A 133 13.31 1.65 -63.28
N SER A 134 14.32 2.44 -63.64
CA SER A 134 14.98 2.34 -64.94
C SER A 134 15.85 1.08 -64.96
N ALA A 135 15.33 0.04 -65.62
CA ALA A 135 16.12 -1.02 -66.22
C ALA A 135 16.75 -0.52 -67.53
#